data_AF-A0A959V3D4-F1
#
_entry.id   AF-A0A959V3D4-F1
#
_cell.length_a   1.000
_cell.length_b   1.000
_cell.length_c   1.000
_cell.angle_alpha   90.00
_cell.angle_beta   90.00
_cell.angle_gamma   90.00
#
_symmetry.space_group_name_H-M   'P 1'
#
loop_
_entity.id
_entity.type
_entity.pdbx_description
1 polymer ?
#
loop_
_entity_poly.entity_id
_entity_poly.type
_entity_poly.pdbx_seq_one_letter_code
_entity_poly.pdbx_strand_id
1 'polypeptide(L)'
;VTLSLFGAWALYDMYKWGYDYGHNLDPKAAIKVEGMAYQPPLIGHKQLLNFDAWSTPDVGGWILFGVMGLLAGVYFLELRDLSRKLAMNRDRT
;
A
#
# COMPACT_ATOMS: atom_id res chain seq x y z
N VAL A 1 4.26 13.12 6.15
CA VAL A 1 4.26 13.57 4.74
C VAL A 1 5.32 12.84 3.92
N THR A 2 6.62 12.95 4.23
CA THR A 2 7.70 12.30 3.44
C THR A 2 7.55 10.78 3.29
N LEU A 3 7.28 10.05 4.38
CA LEU A 3 7.07 8.60 4.33
C LEU A 3 5.84 8.21 3.49
N SER A 4 4.77 9.00 3.55
CA SER A 4 3.55 8.77 2.76
C SER A 4 3.80 8.98 1.26
N LEU A 5 4.58 10.02 0.91
CA LEU A 5 4.99 10.29 -0.47
C LEU A 5 5.91 9.19 -1.00
N PHE A 6 6.86 8.73 -0.18
CA PHE A 6 7.73 7.61 -0.54
C PHE A 6 6.93 6.33 -0.75
N GLY A 7 5.96 6.03 0.11
CA GLY A 7 5.08 4.87 -0.04
C GLY A 7 4.26 4.93 -1.33
N ALA A 8 3.69 6.08 -1.67
CA ALA A 8 2.97 6.28 -2.93
C ALA A 8 3.90 6.11 -4.15
N TRP A 9 5.11 6.66 -4.09
CA TRP A 9 6.12 6.50 -5.13
C TRP A 9 6.53 5.02 -5.31
N ALA A 10 6.77 4.30 -4.23
CA ALA A 10 7.13 2.88 -4.28
C ALA A 10 6.02 2.01 -4.89
N LEU A 11 4.74 2.28 -4.57
CA LEU A 11 3.61 1.59 -5.19
C LEU A 11 3.50 1.87 -6.70
N TYR A 12 3.75 3.11 -7.11
CA TYR A 12 3.78 3.47 -8.52
C TYR A 12 4.94 2.81 -9.26
N ASP A 13 6.13 2.79 -8.67
CA ASP A 13 7.31 2.14 -9.27
C ASP A 13 7.08 0.64 -9.42
N MET A 14 6.50 -0.01 -8.39
CA MET A 14 6.11 -1.42 -8.44
C MET A 14 5.06 -1.70 -9.53
N TYR A 15 4.06 -0.82 -9.70
CA TYR A 15 3.08 -0.92 -10.78
C TYR A 15 3.75 -0.88 -12.14
N LYS A 16 4.59 0.12 -12.38
CA LYS A 16 5.25 0.36 -13.65
C LYS A 16 6.16 -0.83 -14.00
N TRP A 17 6.98 -1.27 -13.05
CA TRP A 17 7.85 -2.42 -13.24
C TRP A 17 7.05 -3.70 -13.55
N GLY A 18 5.96 -3.95 -12.79
CA GLY A 18 5.10 -5.11 -13.02
C GLY A 18 4.37 -5.08 -14.36
N TYR A 19 4.00 -3.88 -14.84
CA TYR A 19 3.41 -3.70 -16.16
C TYR A 19 4.39 -4.08 -17.26
N ASP A 20 5.62 -3.54 -17.22
CA ASP A 20 6.65 -3.86 -18.21
C ASP A 20 7.00 -5.34 -18.20
N TYR A 21 7.20 -5.93 -17.01
CA TYR A 21 7.43 -7.37 -16.85
C TYR A 21 6.31 -8.23 -17.46
N GLY A 22 5.05 -7.82 -17.25
CA GLY A 22 3.88 -8.58 -17.69
C GLY A 22 3.52 -8.46 -19.16
N HIS A 23 3.93 -7.38 -19.83
CA HIS A 23 3.52 -7.05 -21.20
C HIS A 23 4.66 -7.07 -22.22
N ASN A 24 5.92 -6.97 -21.80
CA ASN A 24 7.09 -6.92 -22.67
C ASN A 24 7.99 -8.16 -22.45
N LEU A 25 7.45 -9.35 -22.71
CA LEU A 25 8.17 -10.62 -22.52
C LEU A 25 9.29 -10.82 -23.56
N ASP A 26 10.44 -11.30 -23.10
CA ASP A 26 11.56 -11.70 -23.97
C ASP A 26 11.08 -12.67 -25.06
N PRO A 27 11.42 -12.48 -26.35
CA PRO A 27 11.16 -13.40 -27.46
C PRO A 27 11.35 -14.89 -27.13
N LYS A 28 12.36 -15.22 -26.32
CA LYS A 28 12.77 -16.57 -25.92
C LYS A 28 12.10 -17.09 -24.64
N ALA A 29 11.15 -16.36 -24.04
CA ALA A 29 10.47 -16.81 -22.83
C ALA A 29 9.78 -18.16 -23.06
N ALA A 30 9.89 -19.07 -22.08
CA ALA A 30 9.44 -20.46 -22.22
C ALA A 30 7.93 -20.62 -22.44
N ILE A 31 7.12 -19.68 -21.96
CA ILE A 31 5.66 -19.73 -22.05
C ILE A 31 5.15 -18.36 -22.48
N LYS A 32 4.37 -18.34 -23.58
CA LYS A 32 3.69 -17.15 -24.11
C LYS A 32 2.34 -17.54 -24.66
N VAL A 33 1.29 -16.93 -24.13
CA VAL A 33 -0.08 -17.09 -24.60
C VAL A 33 -0.48 -15.81 -25.30
N GLU A 34 -0.93 -15.92 -26.56
CA GLU A 34 -1.36 -14.76 -27.34
C GLU A 34 -2.49 -14.01 -26.62
N GLY A 35 -2.32 -12.69 -26.47
CA GLY A 35 -3.30 -11.83 -25.80
C GLY A 35 -3.30 -11.88 -24.26
N MET A 36 -2.43 -12.67 -23.63
CA MET A 36 -2.33 -12.74 -22.15
C MET A 36 -1.21 -11.87 -21.60
N ALA A 37 -1.53 -11.08 -20.56
CA ALA A 37 -0.55 -10.32 -19.78
C ALA A 37 -0.25 -10.99 -18.43
N TYR A 38 1.03 -11.09 -18.11
CA TYR A 38 1.55 -11.82 -16.95
C TYR A 38 1.78 -10.93 -15.73
N GLN A 39 1.24 -9.69 -15.77
CA GLN A 39 1.33 -8.76 -14.67
C GLN A 39 0.54 -9.29 -13.46
N PRO A 40 1.19 -9.48 -12.29
CA PRO A 40 0.50 -9.78 -11.04
C PRO A 40 -0.39 -8.62 -10.58
N PRO A 41 -1.46 -8.88 -9.83
CA PRO A 41 -2.27 -7.81 -9.25
C PRO A 41 -1.43 -7.04 -8.22
N LEU A 42 -1.62 -5.73 -8.10
CA LEU A 42 -1.03 -4.99 -6.97
C LEU A 42 -1.78 -5.28 -5.66
N ILE A 43 -3.11 -5.44 -5.78
CA ILE A 43 -4.03 -5.72 -4.68
C ILE A 43 -5.06 -6.72 -5.18
N GLY A 44 -5.38 -7.73 -4.38
CA GLY A 44 -6.41 -8.71 -4.67
C GLY A 44 -5.85 -10.01 -5.23
N HIS A 45 -6.55 -10.60 -6.20
CA HIS A 45 -6.24 -11.91 -6.76
C HIS A 45 -6.36 -11.89 -8.28
N LYS A 46 -5.49 -12.66 -8.93
CA LYS A 46 -5.55 -12.90 -10.38
C LYS A 46 -4.98 -14.28 -10.66
N GLN A 47 -5.71 -15.09 -11.42
CA GLN A 47 -5.17 -16.34 -11.95
C GLN A 47 -4.30 -16.03 -13.16
N LEU A 48 -3.06 -16.55 -13.15
CA LEU A 48 -2.11 -16.44 -14.24
C LEU A 48 -1.78 -17.86 -14.71
N LEU A 49 -2.30 -18.24 -15.88
CA LEU A 49 -2.24 -19.60 -16.41
C LEU A 49 -2.77 -20.61 -15.37
N ASN A 50 -1.88 -21.48 -14.87
CA ASN A 50 -2.16 -22.58 -13.96
C ASN A 50 -1.79 -22.24 -12.51
N PHE A 51 -1.53 -20.97 -12.19
CA PHE A 51 -1.22 -20.53 -10.83
C PHE A 51 -2.01 -19.30 -10.41
N ASP A 52 -2.28 -19.21 -9.11
CA ASP A 52 -2.99 -18.10 -8.49
C ASP A 52 -2.00 -17.09 -7.91
N ALA A 53 -2.13 -15.83 -8.31
CA ALA A 53 -1.37 -14.72 -7.75
C ALA A 53 -2.25 -13.92 -6.77
N TRP A 54 -1.90 -13.98 -5.49
CA TRP A 54 -2.54 -13.20 -4.42
C TRP A 54 -1.64 -12.04 -4.01
N SER A 55 -2.23 -10.87 -3.81
CA SER A 55 -1.56 -9.66 -3.35
C SER A 55 -2.41 -9.01 -2.27
N THR A 56 -2.31 -9.60 -1.09
CA THR A 56 -3.01 -9.16 0.11
C THR A 56 -2.00 -8.97 1.23
N PRO A 57 -2.33 -8.18 2.27
CA PRO A 57 -1.51 -8.11 3.46
C PRO A 57 -1.44 -9.49 4.11
N ASP A 58 -0.21 -9.99 4.27
CA ASP A 58 0.08 -11.11 5.16
C ASP A 58 0.39 -10.57 6.57
N VAL A 59 0.88 -11.42 7.48
CA VAL A 59 1.18 -11.09 8.88
C VAL A 59 1.95 -9.78 9.02
N GLY A 60 3.01 -9.57 8.24
CA GLY A 60 3.80 -8.33 8.30
C GLY A 60 3.02 -7.08 7.89
N GLY A 61 2.15 -7.20 6.87
CA GLY A 61 1.28 -6.11 6.43
C GLY A 61 0.22 -5.76 7.48
N TRP A 62 -0.39 -6.77 8.11
CA TRP A 62 -1.35 -6.55 9.20
C TRP A 62 -0.70 -5.94 10.44
N ILE A 63 0.51 -6.36 10.81
CA ILE A 63 1.28 -5.73 11.90
C ILE A 63 1.52 -4.25 11.60
N LEU A 64 1.96 -3.93 10.38
CA LEU A 64 2.20 -2.53 9.98
C LEU A 64 0.93 -1.69 10.10
N PHE A 65 -0.21 -2.18 9.61
CA PHE A 65 -1.49 -1.48 9.75
C PHE A 65 -1.91 -1.30 11.20
N GLY A 66 -1.71 -2.31 12.05
CA GLY A 66 -1.97 -2.22 13.48
C GLY A 66 -1.14 -1.12 14.15
N VAL A 67 0.18 -1.10 13.91
CA VAL A 67 1.09 -0.10 14.47
C VAL A 67 0.73 1.31 13.99
N MET A 68 0.47 1.48 12.69
CA MET A 68 0.05 2.79 12.15
C MET A 68 -1.28 3.26 12.74
N GLY A 69 -2.24 2.34 12.92
CA GLY A 69 -3.52 2.65 13.55
C GLY A 69 -3.37 3.10 15.01
N LEU A 70 -2.53 2.41 15.79
CA LEU A 70 -2.24 2.79 17.17
C LEU A 70 -1.58 4.17 17.27
N LEU A 71 -0.57 4.45 16.43
CA LEU A 71 0.10 5.76 16.40
C LEU A 71 -0.87 6.88 16.01
N ALA A 72 -1.71 6.65 14.99
CA ALA A 72 -2.74 7.61 14.60
C ALA A 72 -3.76 7.84 15.72
N GLY A 73 -4.15 6.79 16.44
CA GLY A 73 -5.04 6.87 17.60
C GLY A 73 -4.47 7.70 18.74
N VAL A 74 -3.23 7.43 19.14
CA VAL A 74 -2.53 8.22 20.18
C VAL A 74 -2.42 9.69 19.77
N TYR A 75 -1.99 9.95 18.54
CA TYR A 75 -1.89 11.32 18.02
C TYR A 75 -3.24 12.04 18.03
N PHE A 76 -4.32 11.36 17.63
CA PHE A 76 -5.67 11.93 17.66
C PHE A 76 -6.15 12.26 19.07
N LEU A 77 -5.89 11.38 20.05
CA LEU A 77 -6.23 11.64 21.45
C LEU A 77 -5.48 12.86 22.02
N GLU A 78 -4.19 12.98 21.70
CA GLU A 78 -3.37 14.13 22.09
C GLU A 78 -3.91 15.44 21.49
N LEU A 79 -4.28 15.44 20.20
CA LEU A 79 -4.89 16.62 19.57
C LEU A 79 -6.21 17.03 20.25
N ARG A 80 -7.01 16.05 20.67
CA ARG A 80 -8.26 16.32 21.41
C ARG A 80 -7.98 16.91 22.78
N ASP A 81 -6.98 16.40 23.49
CA ASP A 81 -6.60 16.90 24.82
C ASP A 81 -6.02 18.31 24.74
N LEU A 82 -5.14 18.57 23.77
CA LEU A 82 -4.58 19.90 23.51
C LEU A 82 -5.68 20.92 23.19
N SER A 83 -6.63 20.55 22.32
CA SER A 83 -7.76 21.41 21.96
C SER A 83 -8.63 21.76 23.18
N ARG A 84 -8.86 20.80 24.09
CA ARG A 84 -9.59 21.04 25.35
C ARG A 84 -8.82 22.01 26.26
N LYS A 85 -7.51 21.80 26.43
CA LYS A 85 -6.65 22.66 27.26
C LYS A 85 -6.62 24.11 26.73
N LEU A 86 -6.50 24.28 25.41
CA LEU A 86 -6.52 25.60 24.77
C LEU A 86 -7.87 26.31 24.96
N ALA A 87 -8.99 25.59 24.83
CA ALA A 87 -10.32 26.14 25.08
C ALA A 87 -10.46 26.64 26.53
N MET A 88 -10.04 25.85 27.52
CA MET A 88 -10.11 26.25 28.92
C MET A 88 -9.23 27.45 29.25
N ASN A 89 -8.07 27.59 28.60
CA ASN A 89 -7.15 28.69 28.87
C ASN A 89 -7.65 30.01 28.24
N ARG A 90 -8.33 29.94 27.09
CA ARG A 90 -8.99 31.08 26.46
C ARG A 90 -10.11 31.67 27.32
N ASP A 91 -10.86 30.83 28.03
CA ASP A 91 -11.95 31.29 28.89
C ASP A 91 -11.45 31.91 30.22
N ARG A 92 -10.16 31.79 30.53
CA ARG A 92 -9.52 32.35 31.75
C ARG A 92 -8.87 33.73 31.55
N THR A 93 -8.63 34.16 30.31
CA THR A 93 -8.04 35.46 29.95
C THR A 93 -9.11 36.45 29.52
#